data_AF-A0A427A834-F1
#
_entry.id   AF-A0A427A834-F1
#
_cell.length_a   1.000
_cell.length_b   1.000
_cell.length_c   1.000
_cell.angle_alpha   90.00
_cell.angle_beta   90.00
_cell.angle_gamma   90.00
#
_symmetry.space_group_name_H-M   'P 1'
#
loop_
_entity.id
_entity.type
_entity.pdbx_description
1 polymer ?
#
loop_
_entity_poly.entity_id
_entity_poly.type
_entity_poly.pdbx_seq_one_letter_code
_entity_poly.pdbx_strand_id
1 'polypeptide(L)'
;MLGRCEQFFLELMKVPRVESKLRVFSFRITFSTQVNELRTNLNAINDASREVKESLKLRQIMQTILTLGNALNQGTARGSAVGFRLDSLLKLSDTRARNNKMTLMHYLCKLLAEKMPELLDFDKDLIHLEAASKIQLKLVAEEMQAVSKGLEKVEQELTASENDGDISVGFRMALRGFLHTAEADVRSLTSLYSEVGRNADSLSQYFGEDPARCPFEQVTSILVVFVNMFKKSREENARNAEAEKKKIVKEASKERSNTVTKRD
;
A
#
# COMPACT_ATOMS: atom_id res chain seq x y z
N MET A 1 -4.57 -4.54 61.97
CA MET A 1 -3.44 -4.88 61.07
C MET A 1 -3.98 -4.74 59.65
N LEU A 2 -3.35 -3.92 58.80
CA LEU A 2 -3.84 -3.72 57.43
C LEU A 2 -3.59 -4.97 56.59
N GLY A 3 -4.51 -5.27 55.68
CA GLY A 3 -4.36 -6.34 54.69
C GLY A 3 -3.30 -6.00 53.63
N ARG A 4 -2.82 -7.02 52.89
CA ARG A 4 -1.77 -6.84 51.86
C ARG A 4 -2.13 -5.78 50.80
N CYS A 5 -3.39 -5.72 50.38
CA CYS A 5 -3.85 -4.73 49.41
C CYS A 5 -3.77 -3.30 49.97
N GLU A 6 -4.20 -3.09 51.21
CA GLU A 6 -4.15 -1.78 51.88
C GLU A 6 -2.70 -1.33 52.11
N GLN A 7 -1.81 -2.26 52.47
CA GLN A 7 -0.38 -1.98 52.59
C GLN A 7 0.23 -1.55 51.24
N PHE A 8 -0.13 -2.21 50.14
CA PHE A 8 0.30 -1.82 48.80
C PHE A 8 -0.17 -0.40 48.44
N PHE A 9 -1.45 -0.09 48.67
CA PHE A 9 -1.97 1.26 48.39
C PHE A 9 -1.32 2.33 49.27
N LEU A 10 -1.02 2.04 50.53
CA LEU A 10 -0.28 2.97 51.39
C LEU A 10 1.11 3.29 50.86
N GLU A 11 1.85 2.30 50.34
CA GLU A 11 3.14 2.56 49.70
C GLU A 11 2.98 3.34 48.39
N LEU A 12 1.96 3.01 47.59
CA LEU A 12 1.68 3.70 46.33
C LEU A 12 1.31 5.17 46.53
N MET A 13 0.57 5.49 47.60
CA MET A 13 0.19 6.87 47.96
C MET A 13 1.37 7.75 48.33
N LYS A 14 2.52 7.17 48.72
CA LYS A 14 3.75 7.93 48.98
C LYS A 14 4.40 8.44 47.68
N VAL A 15 4.06 7.85 46.54
CA VAL A 15 4.63 8.22 45.23
C VAL A 15 3.93 9.48 44.71
N PRO A 16 4.63 10.61 44.54
CA PRO A 16 4.03 11.82 43.98
C PRO A 16 3.55 11.58 42.56
N ARG A 17 2.37 12.10 42.21
CA ARG A 17 1.81 12.04 40.84
C ARG A 17 1.85 10.63 40.23
N VAL A 18 1.56 9.61 41.04
CA VAL A 18 1.68 8.20 40.64
C VAL A 18 0.97 7.86 39.33
N GLU A 19 -0.22 8.41 39.09
CA GLU A 19 -0.95 8.22 37.83
C GLU A 19 -0.18 8.74 36.60
N SER A 20 0.46 9.91 36.72
CA SER A 20 1.29 10.51 35.66
C SER A 20 2.50 9.62 35.38
N LYS A 21 3.20 9.18 36.43
CA LYS A 21 4.35 8.28 36.31
C LYS A 21 3.98 6.94 35.69
N LEU A 22 2.81 6.38 36.04
CA LEU A 22 2.29 5.15 35.43
C LEU A 22 1.97 5.33 33.95
N ARG A 23 1.40 6.47 33.54
CA ARG A 23 1.16 6.79 32.12
C ARG A 23 2.47 6.89 31.34
N VAL A 24 3.49 7.53 31.92
CA VAL A 24 4.84 7.61 31.33
C VAL A 24 5.48 6.23 31.19
N PHE A 25 5.37 5.38 32.21
CA PHE A 25 5.85 4.00 32.11
C PHE A 25 5.11 3.19 31.06
N SER A 26 3.78 3.32 30.96
CA SER A 26 3.00 2.68 29.92
C SER A 26 3.46 3.10 28.52
N PHE A 27 3.65 4.41 28.29
CA PHE A 27 4.18 4.92 27.03
C PHE A 27 5.58 4.37 26.73
N ARG A 28 6.50 4.39 27.71
CA ARG A 28 7.85 3.85 27.57
C ARG A 28 7.84 2.37 27.16
N ILE A 29 6.92 1.57 27.70
CA ILE A 29 6.79 0.14 27.38
C ILE A 29 6.36 -0.06 25.92
N THR A 30 5.43 0.76 25.42
CA THR A 30 4.88 0.62 24.06
C THR A 30 5.65 1.39 22.98
N PHE A 31 6.53 2.32 23.37
CA PHE A 31 7.20 3.27 22.47
C PHE A 31 7.92 2.60 21.30
N SER A 32 8.77 1.59 21.58
CA SER A 32 9.55 0.91 20.54
C SER A 32 8.65 0.25 19.49
N THR A 33 7.58 -0.41 19.94
CA THR A 33 6.59 -1.03 19.04
C THR A 33 5.91 0.03 18.17
N GLN A 34 5.41 1.11 18.77
CA GLN A 34 4.75 2.20 18.04
C GLN A 34 5.67 2.84 17.00
N VAL A 35 6.93 3.12 17.34
CA VAL A 35 7.92 3.69 16.42
C VAL A 35 8.21 2.74 15.26
N ASN A 36 8.36 1.44 15.53
CA ASN A 36 8.65 0.45 14.50
C ASN A 36 7.46 0.21 13.55
N GLU A 37 6.24 0.18 14.08
CA GLU A 37 5.01 0.08 13.29
C GLU A 37 4.84 1.30 12.38
N LEU A 38 4.99 2.51 12.92
CA LEU A 38 4.98 3.75 12.14
C LEU A 38 6.04 3.73 11.04
N ARG A 39 7.29 3.38 11.38
CA ARG A 39 8.39 3.31 10.41
C ARG A 39 8.11 2.31 9.29
N THR A 40 7.52 1.16 9.63
CA THR A 40 7.14 0.13 8.65
C THR A 40 6.07 0.65 7.70
N ASN A 41 5.02 1.29 8.22
CA ASN A 41 3.94 1.86 7.41
C ASN A 41 4.46 2.97 6.48
N LEU A 42 5.29 3.86 7.02
CA LEU A 42 5.91 4.96 6.27
C LEU A 42 6.81 4.47 5.14
N ASN A 43 7.64 3.46 5.40
CA ASN A 43 8.49 2.86 4.37
C ASN A 43 7.66 2.17 3.29
N ALA A 44 6.60 1.43 3.65
CA ALA A 44 5.73 0.79 2.67
C ALA A 44 5.07 1.80 1.71
N ILE A 45 4.64 2.97 2.20
CA ILE A 45 4.10 4.05 1.36
C ILE A 45 5.17 4.59 0.41
N ASN A 46 6.38 4.84 0.92
CA ASN A 46 7.50 5.35 0.12
C ASN A 46 7.92 4.36 -0.97
N ASP A 47 8.07 3.09 -0.60
CA ASP A 47 8.50 2.03 -1.51
C ASP A 47 7.45 1.81 -2.61
N ALA A 48 6.16 1.73 -2.26
CA ALA A 48 5.08 1.63 -3.25
C ALA A 48 5.04 2.86 -4.19
N SER A 49 5.23 4.07 -3.66
CA SER A 49 5.28 5.29 -4.47
C SER A 49 6.45 5.27 -5.46
N ARG A 50 7.63 4.84 -5.00
CA ARG A 50 8.83 4.70 -5.83
C ARG A 50 8.63 3.65 -6.91
N GLU A 51 8.22 2.45 -6.52
CA GLU A 51 7.95 1.32 -7.43
C GLU A 51 7.01 1.69 -8.57
N VAL A 52 5.90 2.36 -8.26
CA VAL A 52 4.92 2.80 -9.27
C VAL A 52 5.50 3.83 -10.23
N LYS A 53 6.26 4.82 -9.72
CA LYS A 53 6.84 5.90 -10.53
C LYS A 53 8.02 5.42 -11.39
N GLU A 54 8.77 4.43 -10.91
CA GLU A 54 9.97 3.92 -11.56
C GLU A 54 9.71 2.70 -12.46
N SER A 55 8.55 2.03 -12.36
CA SER A 55 8.21 0.90 -13.23
C SER A 55 8.04 1.35 -14.69
N LEU A 56 9.10 1.10 -15.48
CA LEU A 56 9.10 1.29 -16.93
C LEU A 56 8.02 0.43 -17.60
N LYS A 57 7.77 -0.77 -17.07
CA LYS A 57 6.77 -1.69 -17.59
C LYS A 57 5.36 -1.13 -17.42
N LEU A 58 5.01 -0.65 -16.23
CA LEU A 58 3.73 0.00 -15.98
C LEU A 58 3.54 1.18 -16.94
N ARG A 59 4.56 2.02 -17.10
CA ARG A 59 4.51 3.17 -18.03
C ARG A 59 4.24 2.75 -19.47
N GLN A 60 4.89 1.70 -19.97
CA GLN A 60 4.66 1.20 -21.33
C GLN A 60 3.26 0.57 -21.50
N ILE A 61 2.73 -0.08 -20.46
CA ILE A 61 1.35 -0.58 -20.44
C ILE A 61 0.36 0.58 -20.50
N MET A 62 0.56 1.64 -19.71
CA MET A 62 -0.28 2.85 -19.76
C MET A 62 -0.26 3.49 -21.16
N GLN A 63 0.91 3.56 -21.80
CA GLN A 63 1.02 4.06 -23.17
C GLN A 63 0.28 3.18 -24.18
N THR A 64 0.34 1.86 -24.01
CA THR A 64 -0.38 0.91 -24.86
C THR A 64 -1.89 1.09 -24.70
N ILE A 65 -2.38 1.26 -23.46
CA ILE A 65 -3.79 1.56 -23.17
C ILE A 65 -4.22 2.87 -23.85
N LEU A 66 -3.41 3.93 -23.76
CA LEU A 66 -3.70 5.20 -24.43
C LEU A 66 -3.82 5.03 -25.95
N THR A 67 -2.89 4.31 -26.57
CA THR A 67 -2.91 4.04 -28.02
C THR A 67 -4.16 3.26 -28.43
N LEU A 68 -4.52 2.22 -27.67
CA LEU A 68 -5.75 1.44 -27.92
C LEU A 68 -6.99 2.31 -27.74
N GLY A 69 -7.04 3.11 -26.68
CA GLY A 69 -8.13 4.05 -26.42
C GLY A 69 -8.31 5.05 -27.54
N ASN A 70 -7.22 5.64 -28.04
CA ASN A 70 -7.26 6.60 -29.15
C ASN A 70 -7.74 5.96 -30.46
N ALA A 71 -7.29 4.74 -30.76
CA ALA A 71 -7.74 4.00 -31.93
C ALA A 71 -9.24 3.68 -31.86
N LEU A 72 -9.74 3.24 -30.69
CA LEU A 72 -11.16 2.92 -30.48
C LEU A 72 -12.06 4.16 -30.50
N ASN A 73 -11.54 5.31 -30.08
CA ASN A 73 -12.29 6.57 -30.02
C ASN A 73 -12.02 7.49 -31.23
N GLN A 74 -11.40 6.97 -32.30
CA GLN A 74 -11.11 7.75 -33.50
C GLN A 74 -12.40 8.39 -34.06
N GLY A 75 -12.34 9.70 -34.35
CA GLY A 75 -13.50 10.46 -34.85
C GLY A 75 -14.49 10.91 -33.76
N THR A 76 -14.23 10.62 -32.49
CA THR A 76 -15.02 11.14 -31.35
C THR A 76 -14.25 12.21 -30.59
N ALA A 77 -14.93 12.94 -29.69
CA ALA A 77 -14.30 13.92 -28.79
C ALA A 77 -13.25 13.30 -27.83
N ARG A 78 -13.22 11.96 -27.69
CA ARG A 78 -12.23 11.23 -26.88
C ARG A 78 -11.07 10.66 -27.71
N GLY A 79 -11.05 10.89 -29.03
CA GLY A 79 -9.93 10.52 -29.88
C GLY A 79 -8.76 11.49 -29.71
N SER A 80 -7.54 11.03 -30.04
CA SER A 80 -6.31 11.84 -29.99
C SER A 80 -5.98 12.42 -28.60
N ALA A 81 -6.38 11.74 -27.53
CA ALA A 81 -6.03 12.11 -26.18
C ALA A 81 -4.52 11.99 -25.95
N VAL A 82 -3.96 12.90 -25.17
CA VAL A 82 -2.55 12.89 -24.73
C VAL A 82 -2.34 12.10 -23.43
N GLY A 83 -3.44 11.73 -22.76
CA GLY A 83 -3.47 10.98 -21.51
C GLY A 83 -4.91 10.65 -21.10
N PHE A 84 -5.08 9.91 -20.02
CA PHE A 84 -6.39 9.55 -19.47
C PHE A 84 -6.35 9.60 -17.94
N ARG A 85 -7.51 9.78 -17.31
CA ARG A 85 -7.66 9.79 -15.85
C ARG A 85 -7.49 8.39 -15.27
N LEU A 86 -6.92 8.29 -14.07
CA LEU A 86 -6.52 7.01 -13.49
C LEU A 86 -7.70 6.03 -13.35
N ASP A 87 -8.89 6.54 -13.03
CA ASP A 87 -10.15 5.79 -12.92
C ASP A 87 -10.56 5.06 -14.22
N SER A 88 -10.04 5.49 -15.36
CA SER A 88 -10.36 4.89 -16.67
C SER A 88 -9.80 3.47 -16.80
N LEU A 89 -8.79 3.12 -16.00
CA LEU A 89 -8.28 1.75 -15.89
C LEU A 89 -9.36 0.75 -15.46
N LEU A 90 -10.29 1.19 -14.61
CA LEU A 90 -11.38 0.36 -14.09
C LEU A 90 -12.37 -0.07 -15.19
N LYS A 91 -12.44 0.70 -16.29
CA LYS A 91 -13.40 0.50 -17.39
C LYS A 91 -12.89 -0.48 -18.47
N LEU A 92 -11.63 -0.91 -18.38
CA LEU A 92 -11.01 -1.81 -19.36
C LEU A 92 -11.67 -3.20 -19.38
N SER A 93 -12.19 -3.65 -18.23
CA SER A 93 -12.93 -4.90 -18.11
C SER A 93 -14.39 -4.79 -18.57
N ASP A 94 -14.93 -3.59 -18.64
CA ASP A 94 -16.33 -3.35 -19.05
C ASP A 94 -16.46 -3.13 -20.56
N THR A 95 -15.41 -2.61 -21.20
CA THR A 95 -15.38 -2.36 -22.64
C THR A 95 -15.26 -3.68 -23.40
N ARG A 96 -16.32 -4.12 -24.08
CA ARG A 96 -16.38 -5.41 -24.79
C ARG A 96 -16.31 -5.27 -26.30
N ALA A 97 -15.72 -6.27 -26.95
CA ALA A 97 -15.82 -6.44 -28.40
C ALA A 97 -17.28 -6.69 -28.81
N ARG A 98 -17.64 -6.39 -30.06
CA ARG A 98 -19.01 -6.55 -30.60
C ARG A 98 -19.57 -7.98 -30.44
N ASN A 99 -18.72 -9.00 -30.42
CA ASN A 99 -19.11 -10.38 -30.22
C ASN A 99 -19.28 -10.78 -28.73
N ASN A 100 -19.10 -9.85 -27.79
CA ASN A 100 -19.12 -10.03 -26.33
C ASN A 100 -18.17 -11.10 -25.77
N LYS A 101 -17.29 -11.68 -26.59
CA LYS A 101 -16.38 -12.77 -26.18
C LYS A 101 -15.13 -12.28 -25.46
N MET A 102 -14.72 -11.03 -25.65
CA MET A 102 -13.51 -10.47 -25.03
C MET A 102 -13.73 -9.02 -24.61
N THR A 103 -13.04 -8.61 -23.54
CA THR A 103 -12.96 -7.22 -23.07
C THR A 103 -11.69 -6.55 -23.60
N LEU A 104 -11.59 -5.23 -23.47
CA LEU A 104 -10.38 -4.50 -23.81
C LEU A 104 -9.19 -4.93 -22.95
N MET A 105 -9.41 -5.28 -21.67
CA MET A 105 -8.37 -5.88 -20.82
C MET A 105 -7.85 -7.21 -21.38
N HIS A 106 -8.74 -8.10 -21.83
CA HIS A 106 -8.32 -9.35 -22.48
C HIS A 106 -7.52 -9.10 -23.74
N TYR A 107 -7.96 -8.14 -24.57
CA TYR A 107 -7.27 -7.78 -25.78
C TYR A 107 -5.87 -7.20 -25.48
N LEU A 108 -5.76 -6.31 -24.49
CA LEU A 108 -4.48 -5.77 -24.01
C LEU A 108 -3.53 -6.91 -23.60
N CYS A 109 -3.97 -7.83 -22.72
CA CYS A 109 -3.13 -8.95 -22.28
C CYS A 109 -2.66 -9.82 -23.45
N LYS A 110 -3.53 -10.05 -24.45
CA LYS A 110 -3.17 -10.81 -25.66
C LYS A 110 -2.15 -10.07 -26.52
N LEU A 111 -2.36 -8.77 -26.76
CA LEU A 111 -1.45 -7.93 -27.52
C LEU A 111 -0.07 -7.87 -26.88
N LEU A 112 0.00 -7.68 -25.56
CA LEU A 112 1.25 -7.69 -24.82
C LEU A 112 1.95 -9.04 -24.92
N ALA A 113 1.22 -10.16 -24.76
CA ALA A 113 1.81 -11.49 -24.90
C ALA A 113 2.41 -11.75 -26.29
N GLU A 114 1.82 -11.19 -27.35
CA GLU A 114 2.29 -11.36 -28.72
C GLU A 114 3.44 -10.41 -29.11
N LYS A 115 3.48 -9.19 -28.53
CA LYS A 115 4.36 -8.11 -29.00
C LYS A 115 5.40 -7.66 -27.98
N MET A 116 5.08 -7.72 -26.70
CA MET A 116 5.88 -7.18 -25.58
C MET A 116 5.74 -8.09 -24.34
N PRO A 117 6.11 -9.38 -24.44
CA PRO A 117 5.89 -10.36 -23.37
C PRO A 117 6.62 -10.02 -22.06
N GLU A 118 7.70 -9.25 -22.12
CA GLU A 118 8.46 -8.72 -20.98
C GLU A 118 7.63 -7.78 -20.08
N LEU A 119 6.49 -7.28 -20.57
CA LEU A 119 5.57 -6.44 -19.81
C LEU A 119 4.56 -7.24 -18.99
N LEU A 120 4.41 -8.54 -19.28
CA LEU A 120 3.36 -9.34 -18.65
C LEU A 120 3.55 -9.50 -17.15
N ASP A 121 4.77 -9.35 -16.62
CA ASP A 121 5.09 -9.47 -15.20
C ASP A 121 5.43 -8.14 -14.52
N PHE A 122 4.89 -7.03 -15.04
CA PHE A 122 5.01 -5.71 -14.41
C PHE A 122 4.53 -5.67 -12.96
N ASP A 123 3.64 -6.58 -12.57
CA ASP A 123 3.16 -6.69 -11.19
C ASP A 123 4.28 -7.06 -10.21
N LYS A 124 5.37 -7.66 -10.69
CA LYS A 124 6.56 -7.93 -9.88
C LYS A 124 7.39 -6.68 -9.56
N ASP A 125 7.18 -5.59 -10.30
CA ASP A 125 7.83 -4.31 -9.99
C ASP A 125 7.11 -3.58 -8.83
N LEU A 126 5.93 -4.06 -8.42
CA LEU A 126 4.98 -3.36 -7.53
C LEU A 126 4.71 -4.14 -6.23
N ILE A 127 5.77 -4.69 -5.62
CA ILE A 127 5.66 -5.64 -4.50
C ILE A 127 5.00 -5.03 -3.24
N HIS A 128 5.17 -3.73 -2.99
CA HIS A 128 4.62 -3.07 -1.80
C HIS A 128 3.22 -2.48 -2.03
N LEU A 129 2.74 -2.44 -3.29
CA LEU A 129 1.50 -1.77 -3.66
C LEU A 129 0.28 -2.28 -2.88
N GLU A 130 0.13 -3.60 -2.77
CA GLU A 130 -1.01 -4.24 -2.08
C GLU A 130 -1.00 -3.91 -0.58
N ALA A 131 0.17 -3.98 0.07
CA ALA A 131 0.31 -3.65 1.48
C ALA A 131 0.05 -2.17 1.73
N ALA A 132 0.63 -1.29 0.92
CA ALA A 132 0.48 0.14 1.04
C ALA A 132 -0.97 0.60 0.83
N SER A 133 -1.74 -0.07 -0.05
CA SER A 133 -3.16 0.24 -0.28
C SER A 133 -4.07 0.05 0.95
N LYS A 134 -3.58 -0.66 1.97
CA LYS A 134 -4.32 -0.93 3.22
C LYS A 134 -3.99 0.07 4.32
N ILE A 135 -2.99 0.92 4.12
CA ILE A 135 -2.57 1.93 5.08
C ILE A 135 -3.43 3.18 4.90
N GLN A 136 -3.90 3.74 6.01
CA GLN A 136 -4.65 5.00 6.02
C GLN A 136 -3.75 6.12 6.53
N LEU A 137 -3.49 7.14 5.70
CA LEU A 137 -2.61 8.26 6.05
C LEU A 137 -3.10 9.01 7.29
N LYS A 138 -4.43 9.05 7.50
CA LYS A 138 -5.03 9.63 8.69
C LYS A 138 -4.61 8.89 9.97
N LEU A 139 -4.62 7.56 9.97
CA LEU A 139 -4.22 6.77 11.14
C LEU A 139 -2.73 6.93 11.43
N VAL A 140 -1.90 6.95 10.39
CA VAL A 140 -0.46 7.24 10.51
C VAL A 140 -0.22 8.62 11.14
N ALA A 141 -1.01 9.63 10.76
CA ALA A 141 -0.92 10.96 11.35
C ALA A 141 -1.33 10.99 12.84
N GLU A 142 -2.39 10.27 13.21
CA GLU A 142 -2.85 10.13 14.59
C GLU A 142 -1.80 9.42 15.46
N GLU A 143 -1.19 8.34 14.95
CA GLU A 143 -0.10 7.63 15.61
C GLU A 143 1.16 8.48 15.78
N MET A 144 1.56 9.22 14.74
CA MET A 144 2.69 10.14 14.81
C MET A 144 2.47 11.25 15.87
N GLN A 145 1.25 11.78 15.93
CA GLN A 145 0.86 12.74 16.96
C GLN A 145 0.88 12.12 18.36
N ALA A 146 0.39 10.88 18.50
CA ALA A 146 0.38 10.17 19.77
C ALA A 146 1.80 9.93 20.30
N VAL A 147 2.73 9.52 19.45
CA VAL A 147 4.14 9.34 19.81
C VAL A 147 4.78 10.66 20.24
N SER A 148 4.55 11.74 19.48
CA SER A 148 5.12 13.06 19.78
C SER A 148 4.60 13.60 21.12
N LYS A 149 3.27 13.53 21.35
CA LYS A 149 2.66 13.96 22.62
C LYS A 149 3.04 13.06 23.79
N GLY A 150 3.26 11.77 23.54
CA GLY A 150 3.74 10.83 24.56
C GLY A 150 5.13 11.21 25.06
N LEU A 151 6.03 11.57 24.13
CA LEU A 151 7.38 12.03 24.46
C LEU A 151 7.34 13.35 25.25
N GLU A 152 6.54 14.32 24.82
CA GLU A 152 6.34 15.59 25.54
C GLU A 152 5.89 15.36 27.00
N LYS A 153 4.96 14.42 27.23
CA LYS A 153 4.51 14.07 28.58
C LYS A 153 5.62 13.43 29.43
N VAL A 154 6.54 12.69 28.82
CA VAL A 154 7.70 12.12 29.52
C VAL A 154 8.62 13.24 29.98
N GLU A 155 8.91 14.22 29.12
CA GLU A 155 9.73 15.39 29.45
C GLU A 155 9.11 16.23 30.57
N GLN A 156 7.81 16.48 30.49
CA GLN A 156 7.04 17.22 31.50
C GLN A 156 7.08 16.52 32.86
N GLU A 157 6.83 15.21 32.92
CA GLU A 157 6.86 14.47 34.20
C GLU A 157 8.28 14.31 34.73
N LEU A 158 9.29 14.18 33.86
CA LEU A 158 10.70 14.18 34.29
C LEU A 158 11.02 15.49 35.02
N THR A 159 10.66 16.62 34.43
CA THR A 159 10.85 17.96 35.01
C THR A 159 10.08 18.11 36.33
N ALA A 160 8.80 17.73 36.35
CA ALA A 160 7.98 17.81 37.56
C ALA A 160 8.54 16.95 38.71
N SER A 161 9.21 15.84 38.39
CA SER A 161 9.76 14.91 39.38
C SER A 161 11.06 15.34 40.04
N GLU A 162 11.66 16.47 39.64
CA GLU A 162 12.88 16.99 40.26
C GLU A 162 12.68 17.32 41.74
N ASN A 163 11.47 17.75 42.12
CA ASN A 163 11.13 18.14 43.49
C ASN A 163 10.55 16.99 44.35
N ASP A 164 10.49 15.77 43.82
CA ASP A 164 9.89 14.62 44.53
C ASP A 164 10.81 14.01 45.61
N GLY A 165 12.06 14.47 45.72
CA GLY A 165 13.07 13.87 46.60
C GLY A 165 13.57 12.50 46.12
N ASP A 166 14.00 11.68 47.07
CA ASP A 166 14.72 10.41 46.82
C ASP A 166 13.84 9.33 46.21
N ILE A 167 12.53 9.32 46.50
CA ILE A 167 11.58 8.31 46.01
C ILE A 167 11.54 8.24 44.48
N SER A 168 11.84 9.35 43.80
CA SER A 168 11.82 9.46 42.33
C SER A 168 13.20 9.40 41.67
N VAL A 169 14.31 9.18 42.42
CA VAL A 169 15.67 9.12 41.82
C VAL A 169 15.75 8.05 40.72
N GLY A 170 15.31 6.82 41.03
CA GLY A 170 15.31 5.71 40.07
C GLY A 170 14.42 5.99 38.84
N PHE A 171 13.27 6.62 39.05
CA PHE A 171 12.37 7.08 37.97
C PHE A 171 13.09 8.07 37.04
N ARG A 172 13.72 9.11 37.60
CA ARG A 172 14.44 10.14 36.82
C ARG A 172 15.60 9.55 36.02
N MET A 173 16.38 8.66 36.62
CA MET A 173 17.48 7.99 35.93
C MET A 173 16.99 7.14 34.76
N ALA A 174 15.93 6.36 34.96
CA ALA A 174 15.34 5.53 33.91
C ALA A 174 14.78 6.36 32.74
N LEU A 175 14.14 7.50 33.02
CA LEU A 175 13.60 8.37 31.99
C LEU A 175 14.67 9.12 31.21
N ARG A 176 15.73 9.62 31.85
CA ARG A 176 16.84 10.27 31.14
C ARG A 176 17.50 9.33 30.12
N GLY A 177 17.73 8.07 30.51
CA GLY A 177 18.26 7.06 29.60
C GLY A 177 17.32 6.77 28.43
N PHE A 178 16.00 6.74 28.67
CA PHE A 178 14.99 6.55 27.63
C PHE A 178 14.87 7.75 26.68
N LEU A 179 14.82 8.98 27.21
CA LEU A 179 14.65 10.21 26.42
C LEU A 179 15.79 10.39 25.42
N HIS A 180 17.03 10.12 25.83
CA HIS A 180 18.20 10.24 24.96
C HIS A 180 18.03 9.48 23.63
N THR A 181 17.47 8.26 23.68
CA THR A 181 17.20 7.44 22.49
C THR A 181 15.88 7.82 21.83
N ALA A 182 14.83 8.02 22.62
CA ALA A 182 13.48 8.25 22.12
C ALA A 182 13.37 9.55 21.31
N GLU A 183 14.02 10.62 21.75
CA GLU A 183 14.04 11.88 21.00
C GLU A 183 14.71 11.73 19.62
N ALA A 184 15.79 10.95 19.53
CA ALA A 184 16.48 10.72 18.27
C ALA A 184 15.57 9.93 17.30
N ASP A 185 14.88 8.91 17.81
CA ASP A 185 13.90 8.14 17.04
C ASP A 185 12.74 9.01 16.55
N VAL A 186 12.15 9.84 17.43
CA VAL A 186 11.03 10.73 17.05
C VAL A 186 11.47 11.78 16.04
N ARG A 187 12.66 12.37 16.17
CA ARG A 187 13.20 13.31 15.17
C ARG A 187 13.36 12.64 13.80
N SER A 188 13.95 11.44 13.77
CA SER A 188 14.11 10.65 12.54
C SER A 188 12.74 10.32 11.91
N LEU A 189 11.79 9.86 12.73
CA LEU A 189 10.45 9.50 12.30
C LEU A 189 9.66 10.70 11.76
N THR A 190 9.81 11.88 12.37
CA THR A 190 9.19 13.14 11.91
C THR A 190 9.70 13.53 10.52
N SER A 191 11.00 13.39 10.28
CA SER A 191 11.60 13.65 8.97
C SER A 191 11.06 12.69 7.92
N LEU A 192 11.01 11.39 8.23
CA LEU A 192 10.46 10.36 7.35
C LEU A 192 8.97 10.60 7.05
N TYR A 193 8.16 10.88 8.08
CA TYR A 193 6.74 11.20 7.92
C TYR A 193 6.52 12.37 6.95
N SER A 194 7.29 13.43 7.10
CA SER A 194 7.21 14.62 6.25
C SER A 194 7.59 14.33 4.80
N GLU A 195 8.60 13.47 4.59
CA GLU A 195 9.00 13.03 3.25
C GLU A 195 7.94 12.14 2.60
N VAL A 196 7.42 11.16 3.34
CA VAL A 196 6.37 10.25 2.87
C VAL A 196 5.12 11.01 2.47
N GLY A 197 4.71 12.02 3.24
CA GLY A 197 3.58 12.88 2.86
C GLY A 197 3.77 13.55 1.49
N ARG A 198 4.97 14.09 1.22
CA ARG A 198 5.28 14.68 -0.09
C ARG A 198 5.31 13.64 -1.20
N ASN A 199 5.84 12.45 -0.94
CA ASN A 199 5.90 11.37 -1.93
C ASN A 199 4.51 10.82 -2.27
N ALA A 200 3.64 10.69 -1.28
CA ALA A 200 2.23 10.33 -1.45
C ALA A 200 1.47 11.34 -2.33
N ASP A 201 1.62 12.64 -2.07
CA ASP A 201 1.04 13.69 -2.91
C ASP A 201 1.64 13.67 -4.33
N SER A 202 2.95 13.50 -4.43
CA SER A 202 3.66 13.41 -5.71
C SER A 202 3.20 12.23 -6.56
N LEU A 203 2.80 11.11 -5.95
CA LEU A 203 2.26 9.96 -6.67
C LEU A 203 0.91 10.29 -7.34
N SER A 204 0.03 11.02 -6.63
CA SER A 204 -1.25 11.46 -7.18
C SER A 204 -1.03 12.42 -8.35
N GLN A 205 -0.13 13.40 -8.17
CA GLN A 205 0.25 14.35 -9.21
C GLN A 205 0.89 13.68 -10.43
N TYR A 206 1.67 12.62 -10.23
CA TYR A 206 2.29 11.84 -11.32
C TYR A 206 1.24 11.27 -12.29
N PHE A 207 0.07 10.88 -11.80
CA PHE A 207 -1.06 10.44 -12.63
C PHE A 207 -1.97 11.58 -13.11
N GLY A 208 -1.61 12.85 -12.86
CA GLY A 208 -2.43 14.02 -13.19
C GLY A 208 -3.66 14.15 -12.30
N GLU A 209 -3.64 13.53 -11.12
CA GLU A 209 -4.71 13.59 -10.13
C GLU A 209 -4.42 14.68 -9.08
N ASP A 210 -5.47 15.22 -8.47
CA ASP A 210 -5.37 16.18 -7.36
C ASP A 210 -5.30 15.41 -6.03
N PRO A 211 -4.22 15.53 -5.24
CA PRO A 211 -4.08 14.81 -3.96
C PRO A 211 -5.23 15.04 -2.99
N ALA A 212 -5.90 16.21 -3.04
CA ALA A 212 -7.03 16.50 -2.18
C ALA A 212 -8.30 15.73 -2.58
N ARG A 213 -8.40 15.29 -3.84
CA ARG A 213 -9.58 14.60 -4.40
C ARG A 213 -9.34 13.11 -4.66
N CYS A 214 -8.10 12.75 -4.94
CA CYS A 214 -7.65 11.39 -5.22
C CYS A 214 -6.35 11.17 -4.43
N PRO A 215 -6.45 10.94 -3.12
CA PRO A 215 -5.29 10.77 -2.27
C PRO A 215 -4.58 9.44 -2.58
N PHE A 216 -3.43 9.24 -1.94
CA PHE A 216 -2.59 8.05 -2.08
C PHE A 216 -3.36 6.72 -1.99
N GLU A 217 -4.27 6.60 -1.02
CA GLU A 217 -5.07 5.40 -0.81
C GLU A 217 -5.97 5.10 -2.02
N GLN A 218 -6.54 6.14 -2.63
CA GLN A 218 -7.38 5.98 -3.82
C GLN A 218 -6.53 5.59 -5.03
N VAL A 219 -5.38 6.24 -5.23
CA VAL A 219 -4.44 5.92 -6.32
C VAL A 219 -3.98 4.47 -6.22
N THR A 220 -3.48 4.07 -5.06
CA THR A 220 -3.00 2.69 -4.83
C THR A 220 -4.12 1.67 -4.94
N SER A 221 -5.33 1.97 -4.44
CA SER A 221 -6.50 1.09 -4.59
C SER A 221 -6.86 0.88 -6.07
N ILE A 222 -6.89 1.93 -6.89
CA ILE A 222 -7.17 1.80 -8.32
C ILE A 222 -6.11 0.93 -9.01
N LEU A 223 -4.83 1.15 -8.69
CA LEU A 223 -3.73 0.35 -9.26
C LEU A 223 -3.79 -1.12 -8.84
N VAL A 224 -4.13 -1.42 -7.57
CA VAL A 224 -4.35 -2.81 -7.11
C VAL A 224 -5.46 -3.48 -7.91
N VAL A 225 -6.60 -2.79 -8.08
CA VAL A 225 -7.72 -3.32 -8.87
C VAL A 225 -7.29 -3.54 -10.32
N PHE A 226 -6.55 -2.61 -10.92
CA PHE A 226 -5.99 -2.75 -12.26
C PHE A 226 -5.08 -3.97 -12.40
N VAL A 227 -4.12 -4.15 -11.49
CA VAL A 227 -3.21 -5.31 -11.47
C VAL A 227 -4.00 -6.61 -11.39
N ASN A 228 -5.00 -6.68 -10.50
CA ASN A 228 -5.82 -7.87 -10.32
C ASN A 228 -6.68 -8.18 -11.56
N MET A 229 -7.29 -7.17 -12.17
CA MET A 229 -8.01 -7.33 -13.44
C MET A 229 -7.09 -7.84 -14.55
N PHE A 230 -5.88 -7.27 -14.66
CA PHE A 230 -4.89 -7.69 -15.65
C PHE A 230 -4.50 -9.15 -15.48
N LYS A 231 -4.15 -9.57 -14.25
CA LYS A 231 -3.75 -10.95 -13.93
C LYS A 231 -4.88 -11.92 -14.26
N LYS A 232 -6.10 -11.60 -13.84
CA LYS A 232 -7.29 -12.40 -14.14
C LYS A 232 -7.53 -12.56 -15.64
N SER A 233 -7.52 -11.48 -16.41
CA SER A 233 -7.70 -11.54 -17.87
C SER A 233 -6.58 -12.28 -18.58
N ARG A 234 -5.34 -12.19 -18.09
CA ARG A 234 -4.19 -12.95 -18.61
C ARG A 234 -4.39 -14.46 -18.39
N GLU A 235 -4.82 -14.86 -17.19
CA GLU A 235 -5.12 -16.27 -16.86
C GLU A 235 -6.32 -16.81 -17.65
N GLU A 236 -7.38 -16.02 -17.83
CA GLU A 236 -8.52 -16.35 -18.67
C GLU A 236 -8.12 -16.56 -20.13
N ASN A 237 -7.28 -15.67 -20.68
CA ASN A 237 -6.71 -15.83 -22.02
C ASN A 237 -5.90 -17.13 -22.18
N ALA A 238 -5.03 -17.45 -21.21
CA ALA A 238 -4.23 -18.66 -21.24
C ALA A 238 -5.11 -19.92 -21.22
N ARG A 239 -6.12 -19.96 -20.34
CA ARG A 239 -7.10 -21.06 -20.27
C ARG A 239 -7.89 -21.22 -21.57
N ASN A 240 -8.34 -20.12 -22.16
CA ASN A 240 -9.09 -20.15 -23.42
C ASN A 240 -8.22 -20.65 -24.58
N ALA A 241 -6.96 -20.20 -24.66
CA ALA A 241 -6.02 -20.66 -25.68
C ALA A 241 -5.70 -22.16 -25.55
N GLU A 242 -5.55 -22.68 -24.33
CA GLU A 242 -5.34 -24.10 -24.09
C GLU A 242 -6.57 -24.94 -24.45
N ALA A 243 -7.77 -24.48 -24.07
CA ALA A 243 -9.03 -25.15 -24.41
C ALA A 243 -9.24 -25.21 -25.93
N GLU A 244 -8.92 -24.14 -26.66
CA GLU A 244 -9.03 -24.12 -28.12
C GLU A 244 -8.03 -25.08 -28.79
N LYS A 245 -6.77 -25.10 -28.32
CA LYS A 245 -5.77 -26.08 -28.78
C LYS A 245 -6.26 -27.52 -28.55
N LYS A 246 -6.84 -27.82 -27.39
CA LYS A 246 -7.39 -29.14 -27.07
C LYS A 246 -8.56 -29.52 -28.00
N LYS A 247 -9.43 -28.56 -28.35
CA LYS A 247 -10.53 -28.80 -29.31
C LYS A 247 -10.00 -29.11 -30.71
N ILE A 248 -9.07 -28.31 -31.22
CA ILE A 248 -8.46 -28.51 -32.55
C ILE A 248 -7.79 -29.89 -32.62
N VAL A 249 -7.05 -30.29 -31.58
CA VAL A 249 -6.42 -31.63 -31.52
C VAL A 249 -7.46 -32.75 -31.50
N LYS A 250 -8.57 -32.58 -30.78
CA LYS A 250 -9.67 -33.56 -30.71
C LYS A 250 -10.46 -33.66 -32.03
N GLU A 251 -10.60 -32.57 -32.75
CA GLU A 251 -11.25 -32.55 -34.06
C GLU A 251 -10.36 -33.21 -35.11
N ALA A 252 -9.07 -32.86 -35.14
CA ALA A 252 -8.09 -33.49 -36.03
C ALA A 252 -7.95 -35.01 -35.80
N SER A 253 -8.06 -35.49 -34.55
CA SER A 253 -8.02 -36.93 -34.26
C SER A 253 -9.30 -37.67 -34.69
N LYS A 254 -10.47 -37.04 -34.55
CA LYS A 254 -11.75 -37.58 -35.06
C LYS A 254 -11.82 -37.64 -36.58
N GLU A 255 -11.27 -36.64 -37.27
CA GLU A 255 -11.19 -36.64 -38.73
C GLU A 255 -10.27 -37.77 -39.23
N ARG A 256 -9.11 -37.96 -38.58
CA ARG A 256 -8.20 -39.08 -38.90
C ARG A 256 -8.86 -40.44 -38.67
N SER A 257 -9.57 -40.64 -37.56
CA SER A 257 -10.28 -41.91 -37.32
C SER A 257 -11.36 -42.18 -38.36
N ASN A 258 -12.14 -41.16 -38.75
CA ASN A 258 -13.22 -41.30 -39.74
C ASN A 258 -12.69 -41.52 -41.17
N THR A 259 -11.50 -41.03 -41.51
CA THR A 259 -10.87 -41.33 -42.81
C THR A 259 -10.32 -42.76 -42.92
N VAL A 260 -9.97 -43.39 -41.79
CA VAL A 260 -9.51 -44.79 -41.76
C VAL A 260 -10.71 -45.73 -41.91
N THR A 261 -11.83 -45.47 -41.24
CA THR A 261 -13.05 -46.33 -41.30
C THR A 261 -13.82 -46.27 -42.63
N LYS A 262 -13.46 -45.37 -43.55
CA LYS A 262 -14.10 -45.23 -44.88
C LYS A 262 -13.28 -45.85 -46.03
N ARG A 263 -12.08 -46.38 -45.73
CA ARG A 263 -11.19 -47.01 -46.72
C ARG A 263 -11.13 -48.53 -46.59
N ASP A 264 -11.85 -49.08 -45.62
CA ASP A 264 -12.16 -50.50 -45.46
C ASP A 264 -13.64 -50.73 -45.81
#